data_AF-A0A3L7SG14-F1
#
_entry.id   AF-A0A3L7SG14-F1
#
_cell.length_a   1.000
_cell.length_b   1.000
_cell.length_c   1.000
_cell.angle_alpha   90.00
_cell.angle_beta   90.00
_cell.angle_gamma   90.00
#
_symmetry.space_group_name_H-M   'P 1'
#
loop_
_entity.id
_entity.type
_entity.pdbx_description
1 polymer ?
#
loop_
_entity_poly.entity_id
_entity_poly.type
_entity_poly.pdbx_seq_one_letter_code
_entity_poly.pdbx_strand_id
1 'polypeptide(L)'
;MKRFFRLFQRMNRQQTANSLSISVALFAVLFLHFESSPTPAGADIARRVVNKTSFILAGSNSANRSQSAGVASSTTPGTTDSNTITDLNGKIQLLERGLDYLAKTPDYTAAFVKQELVNGELLDEQEVELKIRHAPFSVYMKWVSGEVGREVLYVDGKNDGRLTAHGGGWRARLPSVSLEPTGSLAMAESRHPITKVGLHCLTQMMLEIHRQDLQQQSYSKFEQLADQSFDGRNCHAFLIEYKDRQASPQYRKSISLIDKEWCIPVYTKNFGWLNGDAPADPDQHDEATLIEFYSYANVKFRPKLIALDFDHTNDDYGFKRQ
;
A
#
# COMPACT_ATOMS: atom_id res chain seq x y z
N MET A 1 -1.69 -3.43 -72.35
CA MET A 1 -3.08 -3.15 -71.92
C MET A 1 -3.09 -2.01 -70.89
N LYS A 2 -2.79 -0.73 -71.14
CA LYS A 2 -3.34 0.26 -72.09
C LYS A 2 -4.88 0.42 -72.14
N ARG A 3 -5.63 -0.05 -71.12
CA ARG A 3 -7.10 0.18 -71.02
C ARG A 3 -7.72 0.28 -69.61
N PHE A 4 -6.95 0.54 -68.55
CA PHE A 4 -7.51 0.71 -67.19
C PHE A 4 -7.22 2.07 -66.52
N PHE A 5 -6.67 3.04 -67.26
CA PHE A 5 -6.32 4.37 -66.73
C PHE A 5 -7.28 5.48 -67.18
N ARG A 6 -8.57 5.16 -67.35
CA ARG A 6 -9.64 6.14 -67.62
C ARG A 6 -10.94 5.72 -66.94
N LEU A 7 -10.99 5.80 -65.61
CA LEU A 7 -12.28 5.77 -64.90
C LEU A 7 -12.30 6.47 -63.53
N PHE A 8 -11.25 7.25 -63.19
CA PHE A 8 -11.29 8.14 -62.02
C PHE A 8 -11.11 9.60 -62.45
N GLN A 9 -12.03 10.07 -63.28
CA GLN A 9 -12.29 11.50 -63.47
C GLN A 9 -13.80 11.74 -63.49
N ARG A 10 -14.35 11.90 -62.29
CA ARG A 10 -15.45 12.82 -61.91
C ARG A 10 -16.06 12.31 -60.61
N MET A 11 -15.31 12.46 -59.51
CA MET A 11 -15.98 12.71 -58.25
C MET A 11 -16.12 14.22 -58.11
N ASN A 12 -17.36 14.65 -57.94
CA ASN A 12 -17.72 16.05 -57.79
C ASN A 12 -17.00 16.62 -56.56
N ARG A 13 -16.55 17.87 -56.61
CA ARG A 13 -15.89 18.55 -55.47
C ARG A 13 -16.75 18.55 -54.19
N GLN A 14 -18.08 18.44 -54.36
CA GLN A 14 -19.06 18.23 -53.31
C GLN A 14 -18.99 16.84 -52.65
N GLN A 15 -18.76 15.78 -53.43
CA GLN A 15 -18.68 14.40 -52.93
C GLN A 15 -17.37 14.14 -52.16
N THR A 16 -16.28 14.79 -52.57
CA THR A 16 -14.99 14.74 -51.83
C THR A 16 -15.05 15.54 -50.53
N ALA A 17 -15.82 16.63 -50.48
CA ALA A 17 -16.06 17.38 -49.25
C ALA A 17 -16.91 16.56 -48.27
N ASN A 18 -18.02 15.96 -48.76
CA ASN A 18 -18.91 15.14 -47.95
C ASN A 18 -18.23 13.87 -47.43
N SER A 19 -17.38 13.21 -48.23
CA SER A 19 -16.61 12.05 -47.77
C SER A 19 -15.58 12.41 -46.70
N LEU A 20 -14.94 13.58 -46.80
CA LEU A 20 -13.96 14.03 -45.82
C LEU A 20 -14.62 14.39 -44.48
N SER A 21 -15.80 15.04 -44.51
CA SER A 21 -16.56 15.35 -43.30
C SER A 21 -17.14 14.11 -42.61
N ILE A 22 -17.52 13.07 -43.37
CA ILE A 22 -17.96 11.79 -42.80
C ILE A 22 -16.78 11.06 -42.15
N SER A 23 -15.59 11.09 -42.77
CA SER A 23 -14.38 10.52 -42.18
C SER A 23 -13.94 11.25 -40.92
N VAL A 24 -14.01 12.59 -40.86
CA VAL A 24 -13.69 13.37 -39.64
C VAL A 24 -14.71 13.11 -38.53
N ALA A 25 -16.00 13.01 -38.85
CA ALA A 25 -17.03 12.68 -37.86
C ALA A 25 -16.89 11.25 -37.32
N LEU A 26 -16.57 10.26 -38.18
CA LEU A 26 -16.29 8.90 -37.75
C LEU A 26 -15.00 8.82 -36.92
N PHE A 27 -13.96 9.57 -37.28
CA PHE A 27 -12.74 9.66 -36.49
C PHE A 27 -12.99 10.32 -35.13
N ALA A 28 -13.79 11.39 -35.07
CA ALA A 28 -14.15 12.05 -33.83
C ALA A 28 -15.02 11.17 -32.92
N VAL A 29 -15.96 10.40 -33.48
CA VAL A 29 -16.75 9.43 -32.71
C VAL A 29 -15.90 8.24 -32.25
N LEU A 30 -14.95 7.76 -33.07
CA LEU A 30 -13.97 6.76 -32.64
C LEU A 30 -13.02 7.29 -31.56
N PHE A 31 -12.55 8.53 -31.68
CA PHE A 31 -11.67 9.18 -30.71
C PHE A 31 -12.39 9.44 -29.40
N LEU A 32 -13.65 9.88 -29.45
CA LEU A 32 -14.51 10.01 -28.27
C LEU A 32 -14.82 8.65 -27.64
N HIS A 33 -15.02 7.58 -28.41
CA HIS A 33 -15.17 6.23 -27.85
C HIS A 33 -13.85 5.66 -27.29
N PHE A 34 -12.69 6.09 -27.80
CA PHE A 34 -11.38 5.70 -27.27
C PHE A 34 -11.00 6.50 -26.01
N GLU A 35 -11.43 7.76 -25.89
CA GLU A 35 -11.26 8.59 -24.70
C GLU A 35 -12.35 8.37 -23.64
N SER A 36 -13.55 7.91 -24.04
CA SER A 36 -14.63 7.54 -23.12
C SER A 36 -14.61 6.03 -22.84
N SER A 37 -13.52 5.53 -22.24
CA SER A 37 -13.63 4.27 -21.53
C SER A 37 -14.67 4.43 -20.40
N PRO A 38 -15.63 3.50 -20.24
CA PRO A 38 -16.54 3.54 -19.10
C PRO A 38 -15.68 3.58 -17.84
N THR A 39 -15.89 4.59 -17.01
CA THR A 39 -15.14 4.77 -15.77
C THR A 39 -15.49 3.59 -14.86
N PRO A 40 -14.56 2.66 -14.58
CA PRO A 40 -14.84 1.57 -13.66
C PRO A 40 -15.10 2.17 -12.28
N ALA A 41 -15.96 1.55 -11.48
CA ALA A 41 -16.14 1.91 -10.09
C ALA A 41 -14.80 1.69 -9.35
N GLY A 42 -13.99 2.76 -9.25
CA GLY A 42 -12.61 2.68 -8.74
C GLY A 42 -11.64 3.68 -9.37
N ALA A 43 -11.93 4.25 -10.55
CA ALA A 43 -11.00 5.18 -11.24
C ALA A 43 -10.68 6.47 -10.46
N ASP A 44 -11.47 6.82 -9.45
CA ASP A 44 -11.18 7.95 -8.55
C ASP A 44 -9.96 7.71 -7.65
N ILE A 45 -9.53 6.46 -7.48
CA ILE A 45 -8.32 6.12 -6.70
C ILE A 45 -7.07 6.50 -7.50
N ALA A 46 -7.01 6.18 -8.79
CA ALA A 46 -5.86 6.42 -9.66
C ALA A 46 -5.48 7.90 -9.88
N ARG A 47 -6.37 8.86 -9.57
CA ARG A 47 -6.09 10.31 -9.74
C ARG A 47 -5.53 11.00 -8.51
N ARG A 48 -5.52 10.36 -7.34
CA ARG A 48 -4.92 10.96 -6.14
C ARG A 48 -3.49 10.49 -5.99
N VAL A 49 -2.56 11.35 -6.38
CA VAL A 49 -1.18 11.30 -5.92
C VAL A 49 -1.21 11.12 -4.41
N VAL A 50 -0.78 9.95 -3.92
CA VAL A 50 -0.54 9.73 -2.49
C VAL A 50 0.46 10.81 -2.09
N ASN A 51 0.05 11.72 -1.19
CA ASN A 51 0.96 12.74 -0.67
C ASN A 51 2.11 12.01 0.04
N LYS A 52 3.24 11.87 -0.67
CA LYS A 52 4.53 11.42 -0.15
C LYS A 52 4.95 12.37 0.95
N THR A 53 4.51 12.10 2.16
CA THR A 53 5.02 12.77 3.34
C THR A 53 6.05 11.83 3.93
N SER A 54 7.29 11.96 3.45
CA SER A 54 8.45 11.53 4.21
C SER A 54 8.40 12.27 5.54
N PHE A 55 7.96 11.58 6.60
CA PHE A 55 8.00 12.14 7.94
C PHE A 55 9.46 12.22 8.39
N ILE A 56 9.92 13.44 8.67
CA ILE A 56 11.16 13.66 9.39
C ILE A 56 10.85 13.37 10.85
N LEU A 57 11.45 12.33 11.43
CA LEU A 57 11.50 12.21 12.89
C LEU A 57 12.33 13.41 13.37
N ALA A 58 11.66 14.45 13.86
CA ALA A 58 12.35 15.51 14.57
C ALA A 58 12.95 14.88 15.84
N GLY A 59 14.26 14.62 15.81
CA GLY A 59 15.01 14.15 16.96
C GLY A 59 14.85 15.11 18.14
N SER A 60 14.60 14.54 19.31
CA SER A 60 14.47 15.25 20.58
C SER A 60 15.79 15.94 20.97
N ASN A 61 16.03 17.16 20.49
CA ASN A 61 17.06 18.03 21.05
C ASN A 61 16.48 18.80 22.25
N SER A 62 16.69 18.21 23.43
CA SER A 62 16.61 18.93 24.70
C SER A 62 17.75 19.95 24.78
N ALA A 63 17.50 21.19 24.34
CA ALA A 63 18.17 22.40 24.84
C ALA A 63 17.61 23.65 24.13
N ASN A 64 16.69 24.37 24.76
CA ASN A 64 17.03 25.67 25.34
C ASN A 64 15.89 26.20 26.22
N ARG A 65 16.25 26.51 27.45
CA ARG A 65 15.41 27.22 28.42
C ARG A 65 15.40 28.70 28.01
N SER A 66 14.22 29.29 27.84
CA SER A 66 14.06 30.74 27.88
C SER A 66 12.78 31.08 28.63
N GLN A 67 12.99 31.79 29.73
CA GLN A 67 11.98 32.27 30.67
C GLN A 67 11.11 33.33 30.01
N SER A 68 9.80 33.28 30.26
CA SER A 68 8.98 34.49 30.37
C SER A 68 7.93 34.28 31.45
N ALA A 69 7.84 35.25 32.35
CA ALA A 69 7.05 35.24 33.57
C ALA A 69 5.69 35.94 33.39
N GLY A 70 4.70 35.50 34.17
CA GLY A 70 3.39 36.14 34.42
C GLY A 70 2.30 35.74 33.41
N VAL A 71 1.10 35.30 33.79
CA VAL A 71 0.22 35.68 34.90
C VAL A 71 -0.66 34.49 35.30
N ALA A 72 -0.90 34.33 36.59
CA ALA A 72 -1.75 33.30 37.18
C ALA A 72 -3.26 33.59 37.03
N SER A 73 -4.08 32.53 36.88
CA SER A 73 -5.45 32.47 37.41
C SER A 73 -5.98 31.03 37.52
N SER A 74 -6.27 30.67 38.78
CA SER A 74 -7.32 29.77 39.30
C SER A 74 -7.52 28.34 38.79
N THR A 75 -7.26 27.43 39.74
CA THR A 75 -7.63 26.01 39.89
C THR A 75 -9.10 25.68 39.59
N THR A 76 -9.34 24.59 38.87
CA THR A 76 -10.42 23.62 39.14
C THR A 76 -9.90 22.21 38.80
N PRO A 77 -10.04 21.20 39.68
CA PRO A 77 -9.57 19.84 39.44
C PRO A 77 -10.66 19.00 38.76
N GLY A 78 -10.29 18.24 37.72
CA GLY A 78 -11.13 17.15 37.20
C GLY A 78 -11.23 17.11 35.68
N THR A 79 -10.35 16.32 35.06
CA THR A 79 -10.66 15.18 34.17
C THR A 79 -9.33 14.72 33.58
N THR A 80 -8.75 13.69 34.19
CA THR A 80 -7.56 13.00 33.69
C THR A 80 -7.99 12.05 32.58
N ASP A 81 -8.02 12.51 31.33
CA ASP A 81 -8.12 11.65 30.15
C ASP A 81 -7.01 12.06 29.16
N SER A 82 -5.76 11.81 29.55
CA SER A 82 -4.63 11.84 28.63
C SER A 82 -4.02 10.44 28.64
N ASN A 83 -4.63 9.54 27.85
CA ASN A 83 -4.16 8.18 27.55
C ASN A 83 -2.79 8.24 26.86
N THR A 84 -1.75 8.54 27.64
CA THR A 84 -0.37 8.48 27.17
C THR A 84 -0.01 7.01 27.14
N ILE A 85 0.27 6.47 25.95
CA ILE A 85 0.71 5.09 25.80
C ILE A 85 2.19 5.07 26.14
N THR A 86 2.51 4.94 27.42
CA THR A 86 3.87 5.13 27.93
C THR A 86 4.76 3.90 27.74
N ASP A 87 4.20 2.75 27.35
CA ASP A 87 4.95 1.50 27.24
C ASP A 87 4.45 0.59 26.11
N LEU A 88 5.21 -0.49 25.87
CA LEU A 88 4.91 -1.48 24.85
C LEU A 88 3.57 -2.20 25.12
N ASN A 89 3.18 -2.37 26.39
CA ASN A 89 1.89 -2.95 26.76
C ASN A 89 0.72 -2.13 26.23
N GLY A 90 0.76 -0.80 26.36
CA GLY A 90 -0.29 0.04 25.81
C GLY A 90 -0.37 -0.02 24.28
N LYS A 91 0.77 -0.19 23.58
CA LYS A 91 0.77 -0.46 22.12
C LYS A 91 0.16 -1.83 21.79
N ILE A 92 0.45 -2.87 22.59
CA ILE A 92 -0.16 -4.20 22.45
C ILE A 92 -1.68 -4.11 22.60
N GLN A 93 -2.19 -3.44 23.63
CA GLN A 93 -3.63 -3.22 23.84
C GLN A 93 -4.28 -2.42 22.70
N LEU A 94 -3.55 -1.46 22.13
CA LEU A 94 -4.01 -0.73 20.94
C LEU A 94 -4.18 -1.68 19.75
N LEU A 95 -3.19 -2.54 19.46
CA LEU A 95 -3.25 -3.51 18.37
C LEU A 95 -4.37 -4.56 18.56
N GLU A 96 -4.61 -5.01 19.80
CA GLU A 96 -5.72 -5.90 20.14
C GLU A 96 -7.08 -5.28 19.76
N ARG A 97 -7.29 -4.00 20.11
CA ARG A 97 -8.50 -3.25 19.70
C ARG A 97 -8.59 -3.11 18.18
N GLY A 98 -7.47 -2.94 17.50
CA GLY A 98 -7.40 -2.90 16.03
C GLY A 98 -7.85 -4.22 15.40
N LEU A 99 -7.44 -5.36 15.95
CA LEU A 99 -7.89 -6.68 15.51
C LEU A 99 -9.39 -6.86 15.75
N ASP A 100 -9.92 -6.44 16.90
CA ASP A 100 -11.37 -6.49 17.17
C ASP A 100 -12.18 -5.65 16.18
N TYR A 101 -11.65 -4.49 15.77
CA TYR A 101 -12.26 -3.66 14.73
C TYR A 101 -12.23 -4.35 13.37
N LEU A 102 -11.09 -4.94 12.99
CA LEU A 102 -10.91 -5.63 11.71
C LEU A 102 -11.74 -6.92 11.61
N ALA A 103 -11.93 -7.64 12.71
CA ALA A 103 -12.81 -8.81 12.77
C ALA A 103 -14.27 -8.46 12.45
N LYS A 104 -14.70 -7.22 12.77
CA LYS A 104 -16.04 -6.68 12.47
C LYS A 104 -16.09 -5.96 11.12
N THR A 105 -15.03 -6.07 10.32
CA THR A 105 -14.89 -5.38 9.05
C THR A 105 -14.69 -6.43 7.95
N PRO A 106 -15.75 -6.79 7.19
CA PRO A 106 -15.70 -7.89 6.24
C PRO A 106 -14.75 -7.63 5.05
N ASP A 107 -14.67 -6.37 4.61
CA ASP A 107 -13.92 -5.98 3.42
C ASP A 107 -13.44 -4.52 3.52
N TYR A 108 -12.42 -4.20 2.71
CA TYR A 108 -11.96 -2.84 2.49
C TYR A 108 -11.19 -2.70 1.17
N THR A 109 -11.07 -1.45 0.71
CA THR A 109 -10.10 -1.05 -0.32
C THR A 109 -9.07 -0.09 0.26
N ALA A 110 -7.87 -0.05 -0.31
CA ALA A 110 -6.83 0.89 0.07
C ALA A 110 -5.91 1.22 -1.12
N ALA A 111 -5.23 2.38 -1.05
CA ALA A 111 -4.00 2.62 -1.77
C ALA A 111 -2.85 2.09 -0.89
N PHE A 112 -2.23 1.00 -1.33
CA PHE A 112 -1.16 0.31 -0.63
C PHE A 112 0.19 0.68 -1.25
N VAL A 113 1.11 1.21 -0.45
CA VAL A 113 2.49 1.44 -0.85
C VAL A 113 3.37 0.41 -0.18
N LYS A 114 4.25 -0.22 -0.95
CA LYS A 114 5.27 -1.16 -0.46
C LYS A 114 6.65 -0.87 -1.03
N GLN A 115 7.67 -1.02 -0.20
CA GLN A 115 9.07 -1.07 -0.62
C GLN A 115 9.77 -2.14 0.22
N GLU A 116 10.53 -3.03 -0.40
CA GLU A 116 11.01 -4.23 0.28
C GLU A 116 12.42 -4.61 -0.17
N LEU A 117 13.26 -5.03 0.78
CA LEU A 117 14.54 -5.68 0.53
C LEU A 117 14.31 -7.16 0.24
N VAL A 118 14.53 -7.56 -1.01
CA VAL A 118 14.33 -8.93 -1.52
C VAL A 118 15.63 -9.40 -2.16
N ASN A 119 16.09 -10.61 -1.80
CA ASN A 119 17.34 -11.20 -2.32
C ASN A 119 18.57 -10.29 -2.18
N GLY A 120 18.62 -9.44 -1.14
CA GLY A 120 19.74 -8.54 -0.87
C GLY A 120 19.69 -7.20 -1.61
N GLU A 121 18.63 -6.94 -2.38
CA GLU A 121 18.41 -5.69 -3.11
C GLU A 121 17.15 -4.98 -2.61
N LEU A 122 17.25 -3.66 -2.38
CA LEU A 122 16.10 -2.86 -2.00
C LEU A 122 15.39 -2.45 -3.28
N LEU A 123 14.20 -2.99 -3.49
CA LEU A 123 13.43 -2.70 -4.69
C LEU A 123 12.87 -1.27 -4.66
N ASP A 124 12.49 -0.79 -5.83
CA ASP A 124 11.75 0.47 -5.95
C ASP A 124 10.43 0.42 -5.18
N GLU A 125 10.02 1.58 -4.68
CA GLU A 125 8.72 1.73 -4.05
C GLU A 125 7.59 1.53 -5.07
N GLN A 126 6.62 0.68 -4.71
CA GLN A 126 5.49 0.31 -5.54
C GLN A 126 4.18 0.79 -4.89
N GLU A 127 3.32 1.40 -5.69
CA GLU A 127 1.97 1.78 -5.31
C GLU A 127 0.97 0.83 -5.96
N VAL A 128 0.01 0.36 -5.17
CA VAL A 128 -0.90 -0.72 -5.50
C VAL A 128 -2.32 -0.36 -5.06
N GLU A 129 -3.28 -0.46 -5.97
CA GLU A 129 -4.70 -0.50 -5.61
C GLU A 129 -5.02 -1.86 -5.00
N LEU A 130 -5.49 -1.87 -3.76
CA LEU A 130 -5.73 -3.08 -2.98
C LEU A 130 -7.22 -3.24 -2.69
N LYS A 131 -7.74 -4.44 -2.93
CA LYS A 131 -9.04 -4.91 -2.43
C LYS A 131 -8.84 -6.12 -1.53
N ILE A 132 -9.44 -6.10 -0.34
CA ILE A 132 -9.41 -7.22 0.61
C ILE A 132 -10.82 -7.59 1.04
N ARG A 133 -11.10 -8.88 1.06
CA ARG A 133 -12.25 -9.49 1.75
C ARG A 133 -11.70 -10.54 2.71
N HIS A 134 -12.13 -10.52 3.97
CA HIS A 134 -11.61 -11.42 5.00
C HIS A 134 -12.21 -12.85 4.94
N ALA A 135 -13.42 -13.02 4.38
CA ALA A 135 -14.10 -14.32 4.33
C ALA A 135 -14.84 -14.58 3.00
N PRO A 136 -14.44 -15.60 2.20
CA PRO A 136 -13.11 -16.24 2.26
C PRO A 136 -12.02 -15.19 2.08
N PHE A 137 -10.83 -15.41 2.64
CA PHE A 137 -9.73 -14.46 2.49
C PHE A 137 -9.40 -14.28 1.01
N SER A 138 -9.62 -13.07 0.50
CA SER A 138 -9.52 -12.74 -0.93
C SER A 138 -8.77 -11.44 -1.10
N VAL A 139 -7.88 -11.41 -2.07
CA VAL A 139 -6.98 -10.31 -2.36
C VAL A 139 -7.03 -10.02 -3.85
N TYR A 140 -7.21 -8.75 -4.20
CA TYR A 140 -6.91 -8.25 -5.53
C TYR A 140 -5.95 -7.07 -5.41
N MET A 141 -4.91 -7.07 -6.24
CA MET A 141 -3.87 -6.06 -6.30
C MET A 141 -3.68 -5.60 -7.74
N LYS A 142 -3.61 -4.28 -7.95
CA LYS A 142 -3.27 -3.68 -9.25
C LYS A 142 -2.18 -2.63 -9.08
N TRP A 143 -1.06 -2.78 -9.75
CA TRP A 143 0.07 -1.85 -9.63
C TRP A 143 -0.20 -0.58 -10.43
N VAL A 144 -0.07 0.57 -9.78
CA VAL A 144 -0.18 1.91 -10.41
C VAL A 144 1.19 2.54 -10.65
N SER A 145 2.23 2.10 -9.92
CA SER A 145 3.64 2.43 -10.17
C SER A 145 4.51 1.16 -10.23
N GLY A 146 5.73 1.28 -10.74
CA GLY A 146 6.60 0.14 -11.02
C GLY A 146 6.13 -0.65 -12.26
N GLU A 147 5.72 -1.91 -12.07
CA GLU A 147 5.13 -2.76 -13.12
C GLU A 147 3.65 -2.35 -13.39
N VAL A 148 3.45 -1.11 -13.85
CA VAL A 148 2.12 -0.49 -14.04
C VAL A 148 1.18 -1.39 -14.85
N GLY A 149 -0.01 -1.63 -14.30
CA GLY A 149 -1.04 -2.48 -14.88
C GLY A 149 -0.89 -3.96 -14.57
N ARG A 150 0.13 -4.37 -13.82
CA ARG A 150 0.20 -5.73 -13.26
C ARG A 150 -1.01 -5.96 -12.36
N GLU A 151 -1.62 -7.13 -12.47
CA GLU A 151 -2.76 -7.53 -11.66
C GLU A 151 -2.49 -8.89 -11.01
N VAL A 152 -2.86 -9.02 -9.74
CA VAL A 152 -2.76 -10.28 -9.00
C VAL A 152 -4.06 -10.51 -8.23
N LEU A 153 -4.59 -11.72 -8.36
CA LEU A 153 -5.80 -12.17 -7.68
C LEU A 153 -5.53 -13.44 -6.89
N TYR A 154 -5.99 -13.48 -5.65
CA TYR A 154 -5.93 -14.66 -4.79
C TYR A 154 -7.25 -14.80 -4.03
N VAL A 155 -7.76 -16.04 -3.94
CA VAL A 155 -8.94 -16.37 -3.13
C VAL A 155 -8.66 -17.68 -2.42
N ASP A 156 -8.69 -17.65 -1.10
CA ASP A 156 -8.49 -18.83 -0.27
C ASP A 156 -9.54 -19.91 -0.60
N GLY A 157 -9.09 -21.17 -0.67
CA GLY A 157 -9.90 -22.31 -1.09
C GLY A 157 -10.31 -22.34 -2.56
N LYS A 158 -9.71 -21.51 -3.43
CA LYS A 158 -9.94 -21.52 -4.90
C LYS A 158 -8.62 -21.70 -5.66
N ASN A 159 -8.73 -22.02 -6.96
CA ASN A 159 -7.59 -22.17 -7.88
C ASN A 159 -6.46 -23.05 -7.31
N ASP A 160 -6.84 -24.15 -6.63
CA ASP A 160 -5.91 -25.06 -5.96
C ASP A 160 -4.94 -24.37 -4.97
N GLY A 161 -5.39 -23.29 -4.33
CA GLY A 161 -4.58 -22.49 -3.40
C GLY A 161 -3.60 -21.54 -4.09
N ARG A 162 -3.67 -21.40 -5.41
CA ARG A 162 -2.76 -20.60 -6.23
C ARG A 162 -3.32 -19.21 -6.50
N LEU A 163 -2.42 -18.24 -6.66
CA LEU A 163 -2.78 -16.92 -7.17
C LEU A 163 -2.80 -16.91 -8.70
N THR A 164 -3.57 -16.01 -9.29
CA THR A 164 -3.51 -15.68 -10.71
C THR A 164 -2.82 -14.34 -10.87
N ALA A 165 -1.76 -14.30 -11.67
CA ALA A 165 -1.00 -13.08 -11.96
C ALA A 165 -1.06 -12.76 -13.45
N HIS A 166 -1.21 -11.48 -13.78
CA HIS A 166 -1.17 -10.95 -15.13
C HIS A 166 -0.21 -9.76 -15.18
N GLY A 167 0.63 -9.74 -16.22
CA GLY A 167 1.73 -8.77 -16.30
C GLY A 167 1.27 -7.37 -16.73
N GLY A 168 1.95 -6.34 -16.22
CA GLY A 168 1.75 -4.95 -16.64
C GLY A 168 2.52 -4.57 -17.90
N GLY A 169 2.36 -3.32 -18.34
CA GLY A 169 3.13 -2.74 -19.46
C GLY A 169 3.17 -3.63 -20.72
N TRP A 170 4.38 -3.88 -21.23
CA TRP A 170 4.56 -4.74 -22.43
C TRP A 170 4.17 -6.20 -22.20
N ARG A 171 4.13 -6.67 -20.93
CA ARG A 171 3.73 -8.02 -20.54
C ARG A 171 2.20 -8.18 -20.48
N ALA A 172 1.42 -7.11 -20.59
CA ALA A 172 -0.04 -7.17 -20.62
C ALA A 172 -0.62 -7.96 -21.82
N ARG A 173 0.19 -8.18 -22.86
CA ARG A 173 -0.16 -9.06 -23.99
C ARG A 173 0.03 -10.55 -23.71
N LEU A 174 0.74 -10.89 -22.64
CA LEU A 174 0.96 -12.28 -22.25
C LEU A 174 -0.27 -12.82 -21.50
N PRO A 175 -0.54 -14.13 -21.57
CA PRO A 175 -1.60 -14.75 -20.79
C PRO A 175 -1.33 -14.68 -19.29
N SER A 176 -2.40 -14.78 -18.50
CA SER A 176 -2.31 -14.90 -17.04
C SER A 176 -1.63 -16.21 -16.65
N VAL A 177 -0.90 -16.20 -15.54
CA VAL A 177 -0.23 -17.39 -14.98
C VAL A 177 -0.76 -17.72 -13.60
N SER A 178 -0.87 -19.01 -13.30
CA SER A 178 -1.25 -19.50 -11.97
C SER A 178 0.01 -19.84 -11.18
N LEU A 179 0.21 -19.25 -10.00
CA LEU A 179 1.45 -19.37 -9.21
C LEU A 179 1.15 -19.81 -7.76
N GLU A 180 2.04 -20.62 -7.20
CA GLU A 180 2.03 -20.90 -5.75
C GLU A 180 2.37 -19.61 -4.99
N PRO A 181 1.59 -19.20 -3.96
CA PRO A 181 1.82 -17.96 -3.21
C PRO A 181 3.21 -17.85 -2.58
N THR A 182 3.81 -18.99 -2.19
CA THR A 182 5.15 -19.08 -1.59
C THR A 182 6.22 -19.51 -2.60
N GLY A 183 5.84 -19.71 -3.86
CA GLY A 183 6.77 -20.09 -4.92
C GLY A 183 7.72 -18.96 -5.28
N SER A 184 8.91 -19.31 -5.78
CA SER A 184 9.98 -18.35 -6.10
C SER A 184 9.54 -17.22 -7.02
N LEU A 185 8.68 -17.50 -8.00
CA LEU A 185 8.19 -16.46 -8.93
C LEU A 185 7.18 -15.51 -8.28
N ALA A 186 6.31 -15.99 -7.38
CA ALA A 186 5.37 -15.14 -6.64
C ALA A 186 6.10 -14.27 -5.59
N MET A 187 7.18 -14.81 -5.02
CA MET A 187 8.00 -14.15 -4.01
C MET A 187 9.15 -13.31 -4.60
N ALA A 188 9.30 -13.26 -5.92
CA ALA A 188 10.44 -12.60 -6.57
C ALA A 188 10.59 -11.12 -6.22
N GLU A 189 9.47 -10.46 -5.91
CA GLU A 189 9.42 -9.05 -5.50
C GLU A 189 8.66 -8.86 -4.17
N SER A 190 8.66 -9.88 -3.32
CA SER A 190 7.94 -9.84 -2.05
C SER A 190 8.64 -10.63 -0.94
N ARG A 191 8.75 -10.04 0.25
CA ARG A 191 9.20 -10.64 1.50
C ARG A 191 8.14 -11.53 2.11
N HIS A 192 6.87 -11.22 1.85
CA HIS A 192 5.72 -11.96 2.36
C HIS A 192 4.84 -12.46 1.21
N PRO A 193 4.29 -13.68 1.29
CA PRO A 193 3.34 -14.17 0.30
C PRO A 193 2.07 -13.32 0.31
N ILE A 194 1.34 -13.32 -0.81
CA ILE A 194 0.04 -12.62 -0.91
C ILE A 194 -0.96 -13.03 0.17
N THR A 195 -0.80 -14.23 0.74
CA THR A 195 -1.62 -14.73 1.87
C THR A 195 -1.42 -13.97 3.18
N LYS A 196 -0.44 -13.07 3.25
CA LYS A 196 -0.12 -12.24 4.42
C LYS A 196 -0.32 -10.74 4.19
N VAL A 197 -0.89 -10.33 3.06
CA VAL A 197 -1.12 -8.90 2.78
C VAL A 197 -2.35 -8.38 3.53
N GLY A 198 -2.32 -7.10 3.87
CA GLY A 198 -3.46 -6.38 4.40
C GLY A 198 -3.36 -6.05 5.89
N LEU A 199 -4.21 -5.11 6.31
CA LEU A 199 -4.27 -4.54 7.65
C LEU A 199 -4.43 -5.61 8.75
N HIS A 200 -5.25 -6.65 8.55
CA HIS A 200 -5.41 -7.71 9.54
C HIS A 200 -4.11 -8.48 9.77
N CYS A 201 -3.49 -8.97 8.70
CA CYS A 201 -2.23 -9.70 8.77
C CYS A 201 -1.10 -8.83 9.35
N LEU A 202 -1.01 -7.55 8.94
CA LEU A 202 -0.02 -6.61 9.49
C LEU A 202 -0.23 -6.39 10.99
N THR A 203 -1.46 -6.11 11.42
CA THR A 203 -1.79 -5.86 12.83
C THR A 203 -1.48 -7.09 13.69
N GLN A 204 -1.88 -8.28 13.21
CA GLN A 204 -1.65 -9.53 13.91
C GLN A 204 -0.14 -9.84 14.01
N MET A 205 0.60 -9.71 12.92
CA MET A 205 2.06 -9.93 12.92
C MET A 205 2.77 -8.98 13.88
N MET A 206 2.41 -7.69 13.87
CA MET A 206 2.99 -6.71 14.79
C MET A 206 2.66 -7.03 16.25
N LEU A 207 1.43 -7.46 16.54
CA LEU A 207 1.00 -7.88 17.88
C LEU A 207 1.80 -9.09 18.37
N GLU A 208 1.96 -10.12 17.54
CA GLU A 208 2.72 -11.32 17.86
C GLU A 208 4.19 -11.01 18.16
N ILE A 209 4.83 -10.18 17.32
CA ILE A 209 6.21 -9.71 17.53
C ILE A 209 6.31 -8.97 18.87
N HIS A 210 5.45 -8.00 19.14
CA HIS A 210 5.57 -7.19 20.36
C HIS A 210 5.25 -7.96 21.65
N ARG A 211 4.38 -8.97 21.60
CA ARG A 211 4.19 -9.89 22.73
C ARG A 211 5.46 -10.68 23.03
N GLN A 212 6.16 -11.14 22.00
CA GLN A 212 7.46 -11.81 22.16
C GLN A 212 8.51 -10.84 22.69
N ASP A 213 8.57 -9.62 22.15
CA ASP A 213 9.51 -8.58 22.58
C ASP A 213 9.37 -8.25 24.06
N LEU A 214 8.14 -8.19 24.57
CA LEU A 214 7.85 -7.97 25.98
C LEU A 214 8.29 -9.15 26.84
N GLN A 215 7.98 -10.38 26.41
CA GLN A 215 8.32 -11.61 27.14
C GLN A 215 9.83 -11.81 27.25
N GLN A 216 10.56 -11.53 26.18
CA GLN A 216 12.01 -11.75 26.06
C GLN A 216 12.82 -10.50 26.44
N GLN A 217 12.15 -9.35 26.63
CA GLN A 217 12.77 -8.05 26.81
C GLN A 217 13.78 -7.75 25.69
N SER A 218 13.39 -7.96 24.43
CA SER A 218 14.30 -7.94 23.28
C SER A 218 14.71 -6.53 22.82
N TYR A 219 14.04 -5.49 23.32
CA TYR A 219 14.27 -4.10 22.93
C TYR A 219 15.13 -3.34 23.93
N SER A 220 15.94 -2.40 23.42
CA SER A 220 16.75 -1.46 24.20
C SER A 220 16.04 -0.13 24.40
N LYS A 221 15.16 0.25 23.46
CA LYS A 221 14.39 1.49 23.51
C LYS A 221 12.98 1.26 22.98
N PHE A 222 12.00 1.83 23.69
CA PHE A 222 10.63 1.98 23.21
C PHE A 222 10.18 3.40 23.52
N GLU A 223 9.65 4.10 22.53
CA GLU A 223 9.25 5.50 22.66
C GLU A 223 7.95 5.76 21.89
N GLN A 224 6.98 6.38 22.56
CA GLN A 224 5.88 7.06 21.87
C GLN A 224 6.40 8.43 21.42
N LEU A 225 6.51 8.60 20.12
CA LEU A 225 6.91 9.86 19.50
C LEU A 225 5.72 10.85 19.50
N ALA A 226 5.98 12.09 19.10
CA ALA A 226 4.91 13.04 18.84
C ALA A 226 3.92 12.45 17.81
N ASP A 227 2.63 12.53 18.12
CA ASP A 227 1.57 12.06 17.24
C ASP A 227 1.71 12.69 15.84
N GLN A 228 1.39 11.91 14.80
CA GLN A 228 1.54 12.31 13.41
C GLN A 228 0.19 12.30 12.71
N SER A 229 0.03 13.13 11.68
CA SER A 229 -1.12 13.06 10.78
C SER A 229 -0.73 12.29 9.53
N PHE A 230 -1.44 11.20 9.22
CA PHE A 230 -1.24 10.41 7.99
C PHE A 230 -2.58 10.25 7.26
N ASP A 231 -2.61 10.59 5.96
CA ASP A 231 -3.84 10.55 5.14
C ASP A 231 -5.02 11.34 5.78
N GLY A 232 -4.71 12.46 6.42
CA GLY A 232 -5.68 13.30 7.14
C GLY A 232 -6.19 12.71 8.46
N ARG A 233 -5.58 11.63 8.95
CA ARG A 233 -5.95 10.95 10.20
C ARG A 233 -4.88 11.13 11.26
N ASN A 234 -5.32 11.31 12.52
CA ASN A 234 -4.41 11.40 13.65
C ASN A 234 -3.93 10.00 14.06
N CYS A 235 -2.62 9.81 14.15
CA CYS A 235 -1.99 8.54 14.48
C CYS A 235 -1.06 8.68 15.69
N HIS A 236 -1.04 7.65 16.52
CA HIS A 236 0.05 7.43 17.47
C HIS A 236 1.30 6.98 16.72
N ALA A 237 2.43 7.62 16.99
CA ALA A 237 3.71 7.26 16.40
C ALA A 237 4.57 6.53 17.43
N PHE A 238 5.14 5.39 17.05
CA PHE A 238 5.97 4.58 17.93
C PHE A 238 7.32 4.28 17.28
N LEU A 239 8.36 4.33 18.10
CA LEU A 239 9.71 3.85 17.82
C LEU A 239 10.02 2.69 18.74
N ILE A 240 10.58 1.61 18.17
CA ILE A 240 11.23 0.55 18.93
C ILE A 240 12.62 0.29 18.35
N GLU A 241 13.62 0.18 19.22
CA GLU A 241 14.99 -0.20 18.86
C GLU A 241 15.35 -1.47 19.63
N TYR A 242 15.92 -2.43 18.91
CA TYR A 242 16.29 -3.74 19.43
C TYR A 242 17.71 -3.73 19.98
N LYS A 243 17.96 -4.56 21.00
CA LYS A 243 19.27 -4.63 21.67
C LYS A 243 20.39 -4.99 20.70
N ASP A 244 20.18 -6.05 19.95
CA ASP A 244 21.15 -6.64 19.03
C ASP A 244 20.46 -7.65 18.09
N ARG A 245 21.24 -8.22 17.16
CA ARG A 245 20.79 -9.23 16.20
C ARG A 245 20.39 -10.56 16.85
N GLN A 246 20.85 -10.86 18.06
CA GLN A 246 20.43 -12.07 18.77
C GLN A 246 19.01 -11.91 19.33
N ALA A 247 18.71 -10.73 19.88
CA ALA A 247 17.39 -10.39 20.41
C ALA A 247 16.34 -10.21 19.31
N SER A 248 16.73 -9.64 18.16
CA SER A 248 15.89 -9.55 16.97
C SER A 248 16.73 -9.77 15.71
N PRO A 249 16.69 -10.97 15.12
CA PRO A 249 17.52 -11.30 13.96
C PRO A 249 17.26 -10.41 12.74
N GLN A 250 16.03 -9.95 12.56
CA GLN A 250 15.60 -9.21 11.37
C GLN A 250 15.58 -7.69 11.58
N TYR A 251 15.20 -7.24 12.77
CA TYR A 251 14.90 -5.83 13.02
C TYR A 251 15.87 -5.23 14.02
N ARG A 252 16.58 -4.19 13.59
CA ARG A 252 17.29 -3.26 14.48
C ARG A 252 16.36 -2.21 15.03
N LYS A 253 15.45 -1.69 14.19
CA LYS A 253 14.58 -0.56 14.51
C LYS A 253 13.28 -0.68 13.73
N SER A 254 12.18 -0.25 14.34
CA SER A 254 10.89 -0.13 13.67
C SER A 254 10.20 1.17 14.05
N ILE A 255 9.61 1.83 13.06
CA ILE A 255 8.76 3.01 13.21
C ILE A 255 7.38 2.67 12.68
N SER A 256 6.33 2.86 13.48
CA SER A 256 4.95 2.56 13.08
C SER A 256 4.00 3.69 13.45
N LEU A 257 3.07 4.02 12.55
CA LEU A 257 1.93 4.87 12.84
C LEU A 257 0.68 4.01 13.00
N ILE A 258 0.01 4.14 14.15
CA ILE A 258 -1.24 3.45 14.46
C ILE A 258 -2.35 4.48 14.54
N ASP A 259 -3.38 4.32 13.72
CA ASP A 259 -4.53 5.21 13.71
C ASP A 259 -5.20 5.29 15.09
N LYS A 260 -5.50 6.50 15.58
CA LYS A 260 -6.05 6.68 16.93
C LYS A 260 -7.48 6.18 17.10
N GLU A 261 -8.25 6.15 16.01
CA GLU A 261 -9.66 5.76 16.05
C GLU A 261 -9.81 4.26 15.75
N TRP A 262 -9.23 3.80 14.65
CA TRP A 262 -9.30 2.41 14.23
C TRP A 262 -8.39 1.50 15.05
N CYS A 263 -7.36 2.06 15.68
CA CYS A 263 -6.34 1.32 16.41
C CYS A 263 -5.52 0.34 15.53
N ILE A 264 -5.39 0.66 14.24
CA ILE A 264 -4.73 -0.19 13.22
C ILE A 264 -3.45 0.48 12.72
N PRO A 265 -2.35 -0.28 12.53
CA PRO A 265 -1.15 0.21 11.85
C PRO A 265 -1.47 0.56 10.39
N VAL A 266 -1.26 1.83 10.03
CA VAL A 266 -1.45 2.36 8.66
C VAL A 266 -0.13 2.68 7.98
N TYR A 267 0.97 2.64 8.72
CA TYR A 267 2.33 2.91 8.23
C TYR A 267 3.32 2.11 9.09
N THR A 268 4.29 1.44 8.46
CA THR A 268 5.43 0.84 9.16
C THR A 268 6.69 0.93 8.31
N LYS A 269 7.81 1.31 8.93
CA LYS A 269 9.17 1.18 8.38
C LYS A 269 9.98 0.32 9.31
N ASN A 270 10.63 -0.69 8.75
CA ASN A 270 11.46 -1.63 9.49
C ASN A 270 12.88 -1.60 8.93
N PHE A 271 13.84 -1.53 9.83
CA PHE A 271 15.25 -1.40 9.54
C PHE A 271 15.99 -2.61 10.11
N GLY A 272 16.83 -3.23 9.30
CA GLY A 272 17.65 -4.38 9.68
C GLY A 272 19.01 -3.99 10.24
N TRP A 273 19.90 -4.98 10.21
CA TRP A 273 21.28 -4.85 10.69
C TRP A 273 22.26 -4.81 9.52
N LEU A 274 23.29 -3.98 9.60
CA LEU A 274 24.42 -4.03 8.65
C LEU A 274 25.38 -5.17 8.98
N ASN A 275 25.99 -5.73 7.93
CA ASN A 275 27.14 -6.59 8.04
C ASN A 275 28.40 -5.73 7.86
N GLY A 276 28.74 -4.91 8.84
CA GLY A 276 29.89 -3.99 8.76
C GLY A 276 29.72 -2.76 9.65
N ASP A 277 30.59 -1.77 9.42
CA ASP A 277 30.54 -0.51 10.16
C ASP A 277 29.24 0.25 9.83
N ALA A 278 28.57 0.72 10.88
CA ALA A 278 27.39 1.56 10.72
C ALA A 278 27.81 2.99 10.34
N PRO A 279 27.12 3.64 9.39
CA PRO A 279 27.28 5.07 9.16
C PRO A 279 27.13 5.84 10.48
N ALA A 280 27.99 6.85 10.68
CA ALA A 280 27.91 7.69 11.87
C ALA A 280 26.65 8.56 11.89
N ASP A 281 26.15 8.92 10.70
CA ASP A 281 24.91 9.64 10.51
C ASP A 281 23.70 8.68 10.67
N PRO A 282 22.78 8.93 11.61
CA PRO A 282 21.64 8.05 11.86
C PRO A 282 20.69 7.89 10.66
N ASP A 283 20.52 8.94 9.86
CA ASP A 283 19.60 8.90 8.71
C ASP A 283 20.20 8.06 7.58
N GLN A 284 21.51 8.20 7.33
CA GLN A 284 22.24 7.32 6.39
C GLN A 284 22.25 5.86 6.85
N HIS A 285 22.34 5.61 8.17
CA HIS A 285 22.26 4.26 8.71
C HIS A 285 20.86 3.66 8.52
N ASP A 286 19.80 4.43 8.78
CA ASP A 286 18.43 4.01 8.52
C ASP A 286 18.20 3.73 7.02
N GLU A 287 18.64 4.63 6.13
CA GLU A 287 18.54 4.41 4.68
C GLU A 287 19.27 3.13 4.23
N ALA A 288 20.50 2.92 4.70
CA ALA A 288 21.30 1.74 4.38
C ALA A 288 20.74 0.42 4.97
N THR A 289 19.81 0.51 5.93
CA THR A 289 19.25 -0.66 6.62
C THR A 289 17.75 -0.85 6.39
N LEU A 290 17.11 -0.07 5.52
CA LEU A 290 15.69 -0.27 5.24
C LEU A 290 15.46 -1.67 4.66
N ILE A 291 14.64 -2.48 5.33
CA ILE A 291 14.29 -3.83 4.87
C ILE A 291 12.85 -3.92 4.38
N GLU A 292 11.94 -3.11 4.92
CA GLU A 292 10.59 -2.98 4.40
C GLU A 292 9.93 -1.68 4.86
N PHE A 293 9.09 -1.16 3.98
CA PHE A 293 8.19 -0.04 4.21
C PHE A 293 6.82 -0.39 3.67
N TYR A 294 5.78 -0.22 4.49
CA TYR A 294 4.39 -0.39 4.11
C TYR A 294 3.56 0.81 4.54
N SER A 295 2.63 1.26 3.70
CA SER A 295 1.58 2.18 4.13
C SER A 295 0.24 1.93 3.43
N TYR A 296 -0.85 2.25 4.13
CA TYR A 296 -2.22 2.05 3.68
C TYR A 296 -2.97 3.39 3.76
N ALA A 297 -3.12 4.06 2.63
CA ALA A 297 -3.86 5.31 2.50
C ALA A 297 -5.21 5.08 1.80
N ASN A 298 -6.08 6.09 1.83
CA ASN A 298 -7.41 6.08 1.22
C ASN A 298 -8.21 4.82 1.58
N VAL A 299 -8.12 4.41 2.85
CA VAL A 299 -8.76 3.18 3.34
C VAL A 299 -10.27 3.39 3.40
N LYS A 300 -11.01 2.56 2.67
CA LYS A 300 -12.48 2.54 2.69
C LYS A 300 -12.93 1.20 3.23
N PHE A 301 -13.43 1.19 4.47
CA PHE A 301 -13.99 0.00 5.09
C PHE A 301 -15.43 -0.23 4.67
N ARG A 302 -15.82 -1.51 4.57
CA ARG A 302 -17.18 -1.95 4.20
C ARG A 302 -17.70 -1.40 2.85
N PRO A 303 -16.89 -1.31 1.78
CA PRO A 303 -17.38 -0.96 0.45
C PRO A 303 -18.37 -1.97 -0.13
N LYS A 304 -18.57 -3.13 0.50
CA LYS A 304 -19.48 -4.22 0.06
C LYS A 304 -18.96 -4.92 -1.20
N LEU A 305 -17.70 -5.34 -1.15
CA LEU A 305 -17.08 -6.09 -2.25
C LEU A 305 -17.85 -7.39 -2.51
N ILE A 306 -18.11 -7.68 -3.78
CA ILE A 306 -18.90 -8.84 -4.20
C ILE A 306 -18.01 -9.98 -4.72
N ALA A 307 -18.60 -11.12 -5.08
CA ALA A 307 -17.86 -12.24 -5.65
C ALA A 307 -17.08 -11.85 -6.91
N LEU A 308 -17.70 -11.03 -7.78
CA LEU A 308 -17.11 -10.57 -9.04
C LEU A 308 -15.84 -9.72 -8.83
N ASP A 309 -15.71 -9.00 -7.71
CA ASP A 309 -14.47 -8.27 -7.38
C ASP A 309 -13.25 -9.19 -7.22
N PHE A 310 -13.48 -10.48 -6.99
CA PHE A 310 -12.45 -11.49 -6.78
C PHE A 310 -12.56 -12.66 -7.77
N ASP A 311 -13.02 -12.36 -8.98
CA ASP A 311 -13.15 -13.32 -10.07
C ASP A 311 -12.24 -12.87 -11.22
N HIS A 312 -11.44 -13.80 -11.78
CA HIS A 312 -10.56 -13.49 -12.92
C HIS A 312 -11.33 -13.25 -14.22
N THR A 313 -12.65 -13.50 -14.24
CA THR A 313 -13.53 -13.20 -15.38
C THR A 313 -14.17 -11.82 -15.32
N ASN A 314 -13.86 -11.01 -14.31
CA ASN A 314 -14.33 -9.65 -14.24
C ASN A 314 -13.80 -8.82 -15.42
N ASP A 315 -14.71 -8.23 -16.21
CA ASP A 315 -14.40 -7.46 -17.43
C ASP A 315 -13.59 -6.19 -17.14
N ASP A 316 -13.57 -5.70 -15.90
CA ASP A 316 -12.73 -4.56 -15.47
C ASP A 316 -11.25 -4.95 -15.32
N TYR A 317 -10.92 -6.25 -15.35
CA TYR A 317 -9.57 -6.78 -15.11
C TYR A 317 -8.91 -7.28 -16.41
N GLY A 318 -7.59 -7.24 -16.45
CA GLY A 318 -6.75 -7.64 -17.58
C GLY A 318 -6.48 -9.14 -17.69
N PHE A 319 -7.08 -9.96 -16.82
CA PHE A 319 -6.88 -11.41 -16.80
C PHE A 319 -7.44 -12.08 -18.07
N LYS A 320 -6.61 -12.18 -19.11
CA LYS A 320 -6.96 -12.91 -20.33
C LYS A 320 -6.80 -14.42 -20.10
N ARG A 321 -7.83 -15.19 -20.45
CA ARG A 321 -7.77 -16.65 -20.54
C ARG A 321 -6.92 -17.07 -21.74
N GLN A 322 -6.14 -18.13 -21.58
CA GLN A 322 -5.71 -18.96 -22.70
C GLN A 322 -6.89 -19.81 -23.17
#